data_AF-A0A060C9W3-F1
#
_entry.id   AF-A0A060C9W3-F1
#
_cell.length_a   1.000
_cell.length_b   1.000
_cell.length_c   1.000
_cell.angle_alpha   90.00
_cell.angle_beta   90.00
_cell.angle_gamma   90.00
#
_symmetry.space_group_name_H-M   'P 1'
#
loop_
_entity.id
_entity.type
_entity.pdbx_description
1 polymer ?
#
loop_
_entity_poly.entity_id
_entity_poly.type
_entity_poly.pdbx_seq_one_letter_code
_entity_poly.pdbx_strand_id
1 'polypeptide(L)'
;MAAHNELNGIPCHGNHWLLTDLLRGEMGFKGFIVSDWMDIERMHSMHHYLPSEEEAFRVSVEAGIDMHMQGDHYYETILEAVRKGRIPERTIDRAVLKI
;
A
#
# COMPACT_ATOMS: atom_id res chain seq x y z
N MET A 1 6.23 9.33 -3.12
CA MET A 1 5.18 9.36 -2.09
C MET A 1 3.83 9.32 -2.80
N ALA A 2 2.88 8.52 -2.31
CA ALA A 2 1.52 8.49 -2.87
C ALA A 2 0.71 9.71 -2.39
N ALA A 3 -0.25 10.17 -3.19
CA ALA A 3 -1.03 11.39 -2.91
C ALA A 3 -2.30 11.10 -2.11
N HIS A 4 -2.75 12.05 -1.28
CA HIS A 4 -3.96 11.90 -0.45
C HIS A 4 -5.26 11.59 -1.21
N ASN A 5 -5.36 12.01 -2.47
CA ASN A 5 -6.61 11.99 -3.20
C ASN A 5 -6.92 10.62 -3.84
N GLU A 6 -8.15 10.50 -4.33
CA GLU A 6 -8.55 9.44 -5.25
C GLU A 6 -8.24 9.81 -6.69
N LEU A 7 -8.00 8.79 -7.52
CA LEU A 7 -8.01 8.90 -8.96
C LEU A 7 -9.15 8.02 -9.50
N ASN A 8 -10.16 8.66 -10.10
CA ASN A 8 -11.36 7.99 -10.62
C ASN A 8 -12.06 7.09 -9.57
N GLY A 9 -12.15 7.56 -8.32
CA GLY A 9 -12.81 6.83 -7.23
C GLY A 9 -11.93 5.78 -6.53
N ILE A 10 -10.65 5.67 -6.88
CA ILE A 10 -9.69 4.74 -6.25
C ILE A 10 -8.64 5.55 -5.49
N PRO A 11 -8.51 5.42 -4.16
CA PRO A 11 -7.47 6.07 -3.38
C PRO A 11 -6.07 5.73 -3.92
N CYS A 12 -5.19 6.72 -4.08
CA CYS A 12 -3.87 6.50 -4.68
C CYS A 12 -3.05 5.42 -3.95
N HIS A 13 -3.19 5.31 -2.63
CA HIS A 13 -2.46 4.35 -1.79
C HIS A 13 -2.87 2.89 -2.01
N GLY A 14 -4.06 2.66 -2.57
CA GLY A 14 -4.57 1.34 -2.94
C GLY A 14 -4.63 1.09 -4.45
N ASN A 15 -4.12 2.02 -5.26
CA ASN A 15 -4.28 1.98 -6.71
C ASN A 15 -3.13 1.21 -7.38
N HIS A 16 -3.31 -0.10 -7.62
CA HIS A 16 -2.31 -0.95 -8.29
C HIS A 16 -1.93 -0.45 -9.68
N TRP A 17 -2.93 -0.01 -10.46
CA TRP A 17 -2.67 0.51 -11.81
C TRP A 17 -1.72 1.71 -11.76
N LEU A 18 -1.94 2.63 -10.83
CA LEU A 18 -1.12 3.82 -10.67
C LEU A 18 0.30 3.48 -10.19
N LEU A 19 0.40 2.73 -9.09
CA LEU A 19 1.68 2.53 -8.38
C LEU A 19 2.56 1.45 -9.01
N THR A 20 1.95 0.42 -9.60
CA THR A 20 2.67 -0.73 -10.16
C THR A 20 2.65 -0.71 -11.68
N ASP A 21 1.47 -0.70 -12.31
CA ASP A 21 1.40 -0.85 -13.78
C ASP A 21 2.00 0.37 -14.50
N LEU A 22 1.56 1.58 -14.14
CA LEU A 22 2.05 2.83 -14.72
C LEU A 22 3.43 3.21 -14.18
N LEU A 23 3.56 3.45 -12.87
CA LEU A 23 4.79 4.01 -12.31
C LEU A 23 6.00 3.05 -12.41
N ARG A 24 5.83 1.76 -12.10
CA ARG A 24 6.95 0.80 -12.16
C ARG A 24 7.06 0.12 -13.52
N GLY A 25 5.94 -0.22 -14.13
CA GLY A 25 5.89 -0.88 -15.44
C GLY A 25 6.26 0.08 -16.55
N GLU A 26 5.40 1.05 -16.85
CA GLU A 26 5.57 1.96 -17.99
C GLU A 26 6.66 3.01 -17.77
N MET A 27 6.67 3.67 -16.61
CA MET A 27 7.66 4.72 -16.31
C MET A 27 8.99 4.18 -15.78
N GLY A 28 9.05 2.88 -15.46
CA GLY A 28 10.29 2.21 -15.07
C GLY A 28 10.86 2.61 -13.70
N PHE A 29 10.08 3.20 -12.80
CA PHE A 29 10.55 3.64 -11.49
C PHE A 29 11.10 2.47 -10.64
N LYS A 30 12.32 2.63 -10.11
CA LYS A 30 13.04 1.59 -9.35
C LYS A 30 13.22 1.90 -7.85
N GLY A 31 12.86 3.10 -7.41
CA GLY A 31 12.96 3.48 -6.00
C GLY A 31 11.82 2.92 -5.15
N PHE A 32 11.81 3.32 -3.88
CA PHE A 32 10.75 2.99 -2.94
C PHE A 32 9.59 4.00 -3.00
N ILE A 33 8.38 3.52 -2.69
CA ILE A 33 7.16 4.34 -2.57
C ILE A 33 6.74 4.35 -1.11
N VAL A 34 6.79 5.52 -0.48
CA VAL A 34 6.26 5.75 0.87
C VAL A 34 4.81 6.26 0.79
N SER A 35 3.97 5.84 1.73
CA SER A 35 2.69 6.51 2.00
C SER A 35 2.93 7.94 2.48
N ASP A 36 1.88 8.76 2.43
CA ASP A 36 1.78 9.97 3.26
C ASP A 36 1.16 9.63 4.63
N TRP A 37 1.01 10.63 5.50
CA TRP A 37 0.57 10.52 6.89
C TRP A 37 -0.85 9.98 7.06
N MET A 38 -1.01 8.81 7.68
CA MET A 38 -2.28 8.14 7.98
C MET A 38 -3.14 7.79 6.75
N ASP A 39 -2.59 7.87 5.54
CA ASP A 39 -3.40 7.75 4.33
C ASP A 39 -3.76 6.31 3.96
N ILE A 40 -3.02 5.32 4.48
CA ILE A 40 -3.41 3.94 4.27
C ILE A 40 -4.72 3.68 5.03
N GLU A 41 -4.80 4.10 6.29
CA GLU A 41 -5.99 4.04 7.15
C GLU A 41 -7.15 4.84 6.56
N ARG A 42 -6.87 6.00 5.97
CA ARG A 42 -7.90 6.85 5.35
C ARG A 42 -8.58 6.20 4.16
N MET A 43 -8.01 5.17 3.52
CA MET A 43 -8.75 4.37 2.55
C MET A 43 -10.02 3.77 3.16
N HIS A 44 -10.00 3.43 4.45
CA HIS A 44 -11.17 3.02 5.21
C HIS A 44 -11.91 4.20 5.84
N SER A 45 -11.22 4.98 6.68
CA SER A 45 -11.86 5.92 7.61
C SER A 45 -12.38 7.21 6.95
N MET A 46 -11.84 7.59 5.78
CA MET A 46 -12.20 8.85 5.10
C MET A 46 -12.76 8.62 3.70
N HIS A 47 -12.10 7.80 2.89
CA HIS A 47 -12.53 7.48 1.53
C HIS A 47 -13.64 6.43 1.48
N HIS A 48 -13.87 5.70 2.58
CA HIS A 48 -14.85 4.61 2.65
C HIS A 48 -14.71 3.59 1.52
N TYR A 49 -13.47 3.39 1.05
CA TYR A 49 -13.14 2.53 -0.09
C TYR A 49 -13.02 1.06 0.33
N LEU A 50 -12.52 0.81 1.55
CA LEU A 50 -12.31 -0.53 2.10
C LEU A 50 -13.08 -0.72 3.41
N PRO A 51 -13.50 -1.96 3.73
CA PRO A 51 -14.38 -2.23 4.86
C PRO A 51 -13.67 -2.15 6.22
N SER A 52 -12.34 -2.12 6.25
CA SER A 52 -11.52 -2.10 7.47
C SER A 52 -10.13 -1.54 7.18
N GLU A 53 -9.42 -1.12 8.23
CA GLU A 53 -8.02 -0.71 8.15
C GLU A 53 -7.11 -1.89 7.80
N GLU A 54 -7.41 -3.10 8.26
CA GLU A 54 -6.61 -4.29 7.94
C GLU A 54 -6.65 -4.63 6.44
N GLU A 55 -7.82 -4.49 5.81
CA GLU A 55 -7.92 -4.62 4.35
C GLU A 55 -7.21 -3.46 3.64
N ALA A 56 -7.20 -2.25 4.21
CA ALA A 56 -6.45 -1.12 3.69
C ALA A 56 -4.93 -1.37 3.70
N PHE A 57 -4.39 -1.88 4.81
CA PHE A 57 -2.98 -2.26 4.94
C PHE A 57 -2.59 -3.34 3.92
N ARG A 58 -3.43 -4.37 3.75
CA ARG A 58 -3.18 -5.42 2.76
C ARG A 58 -3.16 -4.87 1.33
N VAL A 59 -4.19 -4.11 0.97
CA VAL A 59 -4.33 -3.54 -0.37
C VAL A 59 -3.21 -2.56 -0.69
N SER A 60 -2.72 -1.77 0.26
CA SER A 60 -1.60 -0.85 0.00
C SER A 60 -0.29 -1.57 -0.36
N VAL A 61 0.01 -2.67 0.33
CA VAL A 61 1.21 -3.49 0.05
C VAL A 61 1.10 -4.15 -1.32
N GLU A 62 -0.08 -4.68 -1.64
CA GLU A 62 -0.36 -5.29 -2.94
C GLU A 62 -0.30 -4.27 -4.08
N ALA A 63 -0.84 -3.07 -3.87
CA ALA A 63 -0.83 -1.98 -4.84
C ALA A 63 0.59 -1.49 -5.17
N GLY A 64 1.52 -1.54 -4.20
CA GLY A 64 2.94 -1.26 -4.43
C GLY A 64 3.58 -0.25 -3.49
N ILE A 65 2.92 0.11 -2.38
CA ILE A 65 3.54 0.85 -1.27
C ILE A 65 4.61 -0.02 -0.64
N ASP A 66 5.81 0.53 -0.47
CA ASP A 66 6.95 -0.16 0.13
C ASP A 66 7.16 0.24 1.61
N MET A 67 6.76 1.45 1.98
CA MET A 67 6.96 1.99 3.32
C MET A 67 5.70 2.70 3.81
N HIS A 68 5.24 2.32 4.99
CA HIS A 68 4.19 3.04 5.70
C HIS A 68 4.84 4.16 6.53
N MET A 69 4.44 5.41 6.30
CA MET A 69 5.04 6.56 6.98
C MET A 69 4.67 6.62 8.46
N GLN A 70 3.38 6.47 8.78
CA GLN A 70 2.87 6.61 10.14
C GLN A 70 1.49 5.99 10.26
N GLY A 71 1.30 5.16 11.29
CA GLY A 71 0.02 4.66 11.76
C GLY A 71 0.17 3.40 12.62
N ASP A 72 -0.88 3.08 13.38
CA ASP A 72 -0.88 2.02 14.37
C ASP A 72 -1.24 0.66 13.73
N HIS A 73 -0.87 -0.45 14.37
CA HIS A 73 -1.26 -1.82 14.00
C HIS A 73 -0.82 -2.34 12.61
N TYR A 74 -0.19 -1.51 11.78
CA TYR A 74 0.26 -1.88 10.44
C TYR A 74 1.21 -3.09 10.47
N TYR A 75 2.24 -3.04 11.31
CA TYR A 75 3.25 -4.09 11.39
C TYR A 75 2.65 -5.45 11.77
N GLU A 76 1.86 -5.49 12.85
CA GLU A 76 1.23 -6.71 13.34
C GLU A 76 0.28 -7.29 12.28
N THR A 77 -0.49 -6.43 11.61
CA THR A 77 -1.45 -6.85 10.58
C THR A 77 -0.75 -7.44 9.35
N ILE A 78 0.29 -6.78 8.84
CA ILE A 78 1.04 -7.31 7.69
C ILE A 78 1.76 -8.62 8.05
N LEU A 79 2.36 -8.72 9.25
CA LEU A 79 2.99 -9.94 9.72
C LEU A 79 2.01 -11.11 9.80
N GLU A 80 0.81 -10.87 10.34
CA GLU A 80 -0.25 -11.88 10.40
C GLU A 80 -0.75 -12.26 8.99
N ALA A 81 -0.92 -11.29 8.10
CA ALA A 81 -1.32 -11.53 6.72
C ALA A 81 -0.31 -12.40 5.95
N VAL A 82 1.00 -12.20 6.18
CA VAL A 82 2.05 -13.05 5.61
C VAL A 82 1.99 -14.46 6.19
N ARG A 83 1.90 -14.59 7.52
CA ARG A 83 1.80 -15.90 8.20
C ARG A 83 0.57 -16.71 7.76
N LYS A 84 -0.54 -16.04 7.48
CA LYS A 84 -1.77 -16.65 6.95
C LYS A 84 -1.73 -16.87 5.43
N GLY A 85 -0.65 -16.51 4.74
CA GLY A 85 -0.51 -16.64 3.29
C GLY A 85 -1.38 -15.69 2.47
N ARG A 86 -1.98 -14.65 3.10
CA ARG A 86 -2.77 -13.63 2.39
C ARG A 86 -1.87 -12.67 1.62
N ILE A 87 -0.65 -12.41 2.11
CA ILE A 87 0.40 -11.67 1.40
C ILE A 87 1.58 -12.62 1.19
N PRO A 88 2.04 -12.84 -0.05
CA PRO A 88 3.26 -13.60 -0.30
C PRO A 88 4.48 -12.91 0.32
N GLU A 89 5.36 -13.66 0.99
CA GLU A 89 6.59 -13.12 1.60
C GLU A 89 7.47 -12.37 0.59
N ARG A 90 7.55 -12.87 -0.65
CA ARG A 90 8.22 -12.20 -1.77
C ARG A 90 7.78 -10.74 -2.02
N THR A 91 6.54 -10.40 -1.65
CA THR A 91 6.01 -9.03 -1.79
C THR A 91 6.68 -8.09 -0.77
N ILE A 92 6.96 -8.60 0.43
CA ILE A 92 7.72 -7.91 1.47
C ILE A 92 9.18 -7.81 1.08
N ASP A 93 9.80 -8.89 0.60
CA ASP A 93 11.18 -8.88 0.10
C ASP A 93 11.37 -7.81 -0.98
N ARG A 94 10.43 -7.76 -1.94
CA ARG A 94 10.41 -6.74 -3.00
C ARG A 94 10.40 -5.33 -2.41
N ALA A 95 9.65 -5.06 -1.35
CA ALA A 95 9.55 -3.74 -0.73
C ALA A 95 10.86 -3.37 0.00
N VAL A 96 11.37 -4.28 0.83
CA VAL A 96 12.55 -4.06 1.67
C VAL A 96 13.83 -3.87 0.84
N LEU A 97 13.99 -4.60 -0.28
CA LEU A 97 15.19 -4.47 -1.14
C LEU A 97 15.42 -3.09 -1.77
N LYS A 98 14.45 -2.17 -1.66
CA LYS A 98 14.54 -0.80 -2.21
C LYS A 98 14.99 0.25 -1.19
N ILE A 99 15.20 -0.15 0.06
CA ILE A 99 15.55 0.70 1.22
C ILE A 99 16.93 0.26 1.72
#